data_AF-A0A850GID2-F1
#
_entry.id   AF-A0A850GID2-F1
#
_cell.length_a   1.000
_cell.length_b   1.000
_cell.length_c   1.000
_cell.angle_alpha   90.00
_cell.angle_beta   90.00
_cell.angle_gamma   90.00
#
_symmetry.space_group_name_H-M   'P 1'
#
loop_
_entity.id
_entity.type
_entity.pdbx_description
1 polymer ?
#
loop_
_entity_poly.entity_id
_entity_poly.type
_entity_poly.pdbx_seq_one_letter_code
_entity_poly.pdbx_strand_id
1 'polypeptide(L)'
;MTPSSVSSPAAAAPPGAWATASAPPRPRAPLDRAQRVDARSLVGGLLGFLALGAAAALGEPLLEGTSLRLVPSVLMVELSAMALTTPALIALHQFLDLEAPPEALAAACGRALVHGGRVAGGLTPLVLFYAATTSLGVFAMLVSLAAVGVFTTVTACVSLNRVELRATPPAQPGREAMVAPRFTLLVLAWVALSWVIALRVGVDVGTWVTSY
;
A
#
# COMPACT_ATOMS: atom_id res chain seq x y z
N MET A 1 40.68 76.37 3.59
CA MET A 1 39.53 75.53 3.21
C MET A 1 40.05 74.14 2.88
N THR A 2 40.03 73.26 3.87
CA THR A 2 40.52 71.87 3.80
C THR A 2 39.33 70.94 3.63
N PRO A 3 39.32 70.03 2.64
CA PRO A 3 38.24 69.06 2.50
C PRO A 3 38.37 67.97 3.57
N SER A 4 37.34 67.85 4.39
CA SER A 4 37.18 66.78 5.38
C SER A 4 36.90 65.46 4.66
N SER A 5 37.84 64.53 4.73
CA SER A 5 37.68 63.15 4.28
C SER A 5 36.72 62.39 5.20
N VAL A 6 35.55 62.01 4.70
CA VAL A 6 34.61 61.13 5.39
C VAL A 6 35.13 59.70 5.30
N SER A 7 35.67 59.20 6.42
CA SER A 7 36.04 57.80 6.59
C SER A 7 34.78 56.95 6.80
N SER A 8 34.39 56.19 5.78
CA SER A 8 33.33 55.19 5.87
C SER A 8 33.82 54.00 6.72
N PRO A 9 33.13 53.61 7.81
CA PRO A 9 33.49 52.42 8.55
C PRO A 9 33.18 51.19 7.69
N ALA A 10 34.24 50.46 7.32
CA ALA A 10 34.13 49.14 6.73
C ALA A 10 33.39 48.23 7.73
N ALA A 11 32.16 47.86 7.39
CA ALA A 11 31.39 46.87 8.12
C ALA A 11 32.17 45.55 8.11
N ALA A 12 32.74 45.19 9.25
CA ALA A 12 33.35 43.90 9.48
C ALA A 12 32.30 42.81 9.29
N ALA A 13 32.42 42.06 8.19
CA ALA A 13 31.62 40.86 7.98
C ALA A 13 31.91 39.85 9.11
N PRO A 14 30.88 39.22 9.71
CA PRO A 14 31.09 38.25 10.78
C PRO A 14 31.91 37.05 10.27
N PRO A 15 33.01 36.68 10.96
CA PRO A 15 33.77 35.48 10.64
C PRO A 15 33.01 34.25 11.15
N GLY A 16 32.19 33.63 10.30
CA GLY A 16 31.49 32.40 10.70
C GLY A 16 30.59 31.72 9.67
N ALA A 17 30.39 32.29 8.47
CA ALA A 17 29.40 31.78 7.51
C ALA A 17 29.97 30.84 6.43
N TRP A 18 31.12 30.20 6.65
CA TRP A 18 31.83 29.43 5.62
C TRP A 18 32.25 28.04 6.10
N ALA A 19 31.33 27.25 6.66
CA ALA A 19 31.44 25.78 6.70
C ALA A 19 30.29 25.14 7.51
N THR A 20 29.05 25.34 7.09
CA THR A 20 28.14 24.18 7.13
C THR A 20 28.55 23.31 5.96
N ALA A 21 29.64 22.57 6.15
CA ALA A 21 29.98 21.45 5.29
C ALA A 21 28.75 20.56 5.29
N SER A 22 27.95 20.67 4.23
CA SER A 22 26.89 19.75 3.88
C SER A 22 27.50 18.37 3.97
N ALA A 23 27.18 17.66 5.06
CA ALA A 23 27.67 16.31 5.28
C ALA A 23 27.44 15.54 3.98
N PRO A 24 28.47 14.83 3.46
CA PRO A 24 28.33 14.12 2.20
C PRO A 24 27.09 13.22 2.31
N PRO A 25 26.23 13.15 1.26
CA PRO A 25 25.07 12.29 1.28
C PRO A 25 25.54 10.90 1.69
N ARG A 26 25.04 10.41 2.84
CA ARG A 26 25.43 9.11 3.37
C ARG A 26 25.24 8.09 2.25
N PRO A 27 26.22 7.20 1.99
CA PRO A 27 26.06 6.13 1.03
C PRO A 27 24.77 5.39 1.38
N ARG A 28 23.78 5.42 0.49
CA ARG A 28 22.55 4.63 0.65
C ARG A 28 23.03 3.19 0.79
N ALA A 29 22.78 2.58 1.96
CA ALA A 29 23.11 1.19 2.18
C ALA A 29 22.59 0.37 0.99
N PRO A 30 23.37 -0.57 0.43
CA PRO A 30 22.95 -1.33 -0.73
C PRO A 30 21.57 -1.91 -0.44
N LEU A 31 20.58 -1.53 -1.26
CA LEU A 31 19.21 -2.02 -1.21
C LEU A 31 19.28 -3.54 -1.06
N ASP A 32 18.96 -4.00 0.15
CA ASP A 32 19.21 -5.35 0.58
C ASP A 32 18.51 -6.28 -0.42
N ARG A 33 19.18 -7.33 -0.93
CA ARG A 33 18.56 -8.25 -1.91
C ARG A 33 17.24 -8.83 -1.40
N ALA A 34 17.05 -8.88 -0.08
CA ALA A 34 15.82 -9.24 0.60
C ALA A 34 14.60 -8.35 0.28
N GLN A 35 14.83 -7.20 -0.36
CA GLN A 35 13.78 -6.22 -0.66
C GLN A 35 13.16 -6.42 -2.05
N ARG A 36 13.77 -7.24 -2.92
CA ARG A 36 13.18 -7.58 -4.23
C ARG A 36 12.04 -8.58 -4.05
N VAL A 37 10.87 -8.23 -4.55
CA VAL A 37 9.76 -9.17 -4.68
C VAL A 37 10.16 -10.22 -5.71
N ASP A 38 10.23 -11.48 -5.28
CA ASP A 38 10.51 -12.60 -6.19
C ASP A 38 9.33 -12.75 -7.16
N ALA A 39 9.62 -12.76 -8.47
CA ALA A 39 8.63 -12.88 -9.52
C ALA A 39 7.79 -14.16 -9.36
N ARG A 40 8.39 -15.26 -8.88
CA ARG A 40 7.66 -16.51 -8.61
C ARG A 40 6.63 -16.34 -7.51
N SER A 41 6.95 -15.58 -6.48
CA SER A 41 6.04 -15.28 -5.38
C SER A 41 4.89 -14.38 -5.84
N LEU A 42 5.18 -13.42 -6.73
CA LEU A 42 4.17 -12.56 -7.35
C LEU A 42 3.21 -13.36 -8.22
N VAL A 43 3.73 -14.23 -9.09
CA VAL A 43 2.92 -15.14 -9.90
C VAL A 43 2.07 -16.06 -9.01
N GLY A 44 2.66 -16.64 -7.96
CA GLY A 44 1.91 -17.47 -7.01
C GLY A 44 0.77 -16.73 -6.29
N GLY A 45 1.00 -15.48 -5.89
CA GLY A 45 -0.04 -14.64 -5.30
C GLY A 45 -1.18 -14.33 -6.29
N LEU A 46 -0.83 -13.93 -7.51
CA LEU A 46 -1.80 -13.66 -8.58
C LEU A 46 -2.62 -14.91 -8.93
N LEU A 47 -1.97 -16.08 -9.02
CA LEU A 47 -2.64 -17.35 -9.24
C LEU A 47 -3.61 -17.70 -8.13
N GLY A 48 -3.29 -17.40 -6.87
CA GLY A 48 -4.20 -17.63 -5.75
C GLY A 48 -5.47 -16.77 -5.81
N PHE A 49 -5.35 -15.50 -6.20
CA PHE A 49 -6.52 -14.65 -6.44
C PHE A 49 -7.35 -15.13 -7.64
N LEU A 50 -6.70 -15.51 -8.73
CA LEU A 50 -7.36 -16.09 -9.90
C LEU A 50 -8.09 -17.39 -9.56
N ALA A 51 -7.46 -18.27 -8.77
CA ALA A 51 -8.05 -19.52 -8.34
C ALA A 51 -9.30 -19.30 -7.47
N LEU A 52 -9.24 -18.34 -6.53
CA LEU A 52 -10.39 -17.99 -5.70
C LEU A 52 -11.54 -17.41 -6.54
N GLY A 53 -11.23 -16.54 -7.51
CA GLY A 53 -12.22 -16.00 -8.44
C GLY A 53 -12.84 -17.07 -9.35
N ALA A 54 -12.03 -18.00 -9.86
CA ALA A 54 -12.49 -19.13 -10.66
C ALA A 54 -13.35 -20.11 -9.86
N ALA A 55 -12.96 -20.40 -8.61
CA ALA A 55 -13.72 -21.25 -7.71
C ALA A 55 -15.12 -20.72 -7.45
N ALA A 56 -15.22 -19.41 -7.24
CA ALA A 56 -16.50 -18.77 -7.06
C ALA A 56 -17.35 -18.76 -8.34
N ALA A 57 -16.73 -18.60 -9.51
CA ALA A 57 -17.42 -18.69 -10.79
C ALA A 57 -17.97 -20.10 -11.09
N LEU A 58 -17.28 -21.15 -10.64
CA LEU A 58 -17.72 -22.54 -10.77
C LEU A 58 -18.82 -22.92 -9.78
N GLY A 59 -18.97 -22.15 -8.71
CA GLY A 59 -19.85 -22.46 -7.60
C GLY A 59 -21.34 -22.24 -7.83
N GLU A 60 -21.73 -21.63 -8.95
CA GLU A 60 -23.12 -21.36 -9.28
C GLU A 60 -23.59 -22.15 -10.52
N PRO A 61 -24.24 -23.29 -10.32
CA PRO A 61 -24.93 -23.99 -11.40
C PRO A 61 -26.35 -23.45 -11.68
N LEU A 62 -26.85 -22.41 -10.99
CA LEU A 62 -28.29 -22.09 -10.99
C LEU A 62 -28.72 -20.62 -11.17
N LEU A 63 -27.80 -19.66 -11.27
CA LEU A 63 -28.18 -18.26 -11.55
C LEU A 63 -27.72 -17.89 -12.96
N GLU A 64 -28.71 -17.64 -13.81
CA GLU A 64 -28.61 -17.34 -15.24
C GLU A 64 -27.60 -16.21 -15.52
N GLY A 65 -26.37 -16.57 -15.89
CA GLY A 65 -25.39 -15.73 -16.61
C GLY A 65 -24.77 -14.51 -15.92
N THR A 66 -25.41 -13.95 -14.88
CA THR A 66 -25.03 -12.66 -14.27
C THR A 66 -23.96 -12.81 -13.16
N SER A 67 -24.04 -13.85 -12.33
CA SER A 67 -23.11 -14.04 -11.19
C SER A 67 -21.68 -14.39 -11.60
N LEU A 68 -21.50 -15.07 -12.74
CA LEU A 68 -20.18 -15.49 -13.26
C LEU A 68 -19.25 -14.30 -13.58
N ARG A 69 -19.79 -13.10 -13.77
CA ARG A 69 -19.01 -11.87 -14.03
C ARG A 69 -18.64 -11.10 -12.76
N LEU A 70 -19.40 -11.23 -11.69
CA LEU A 70 -19.23 -10.40 -10.49
C LEU A 70 -17.99 -10.77 -9.68
N VAL A 71 -17.70 -12.06 -9.54
CA VAL A 71 -16.72 -12.50 -8.54
C VAL A 71 -15.26 -12.21 -8.90
N PRO A 72 -14.79 -12.50 -10.12
CA PRO A 72 -13.43 -12.12 -10.53
C PRO A 72 -13.23 -10.60 -10.44
N SER A 73 -14.31 -9.84 -10.67
CA SER A 73 -14.29 -8.39 -10.70
C SER A 73 -13.98 -7.79 -9.33
N VAL A 74 -14.62 -8.24 -8.24
CA VAL A 74 -14.43 -7.60 -6.92
C VAL A 74 -13.01 -7.79 -6.37
N LEU A 75 -12.40 -8.97 -6.53
CA LEU A 75 -11.00 -9.21 -6.16
C LEU A 75 -10.05 -8.32 -6.96
N MET A 76 -10.26 -8.26 -8.28
CA MET A 76 -9.44 -7.44 -9.15
C MET A 76 -9.64 -5.95 -8.87
N VAL A 77 -10.83 -5.53 -8.43
CA VAL A 77 -11.15 -4.16 -8.04
C VAL A 77 -10.36 -3.75 -6.79
N GLU A 78 -10.32 -4.56 -5.75
CA GLU A 78 -9.54 -4.24 -4.54
C GLU A 78 -8.04 -4.17 -4.84
N LEU A 79 -7.51 -5.14 -5.60
CA LEU A 79 -6.12 -5.15 -6.04
C LEU A 79 -5.78 -3.92 -6.89
N SER A 80 -6.67 -3.55 -7.82
CA SER A 80 -6.50 -2.38 -8.67
C SER A 80 -6.58 -1.10 -7.87
N ALA A 81 -7.50 -1.00 -6.90
CA ALA A 81 -7.61 0.16 -6.02
C ALA A 81 -6.33 0.35 -5.21
N MET A 82 -5.78 -0.71 -4.62
CA MET A 82 -4.49 -0.63 -3.93
C MET A 82 -3.35 -0.26 -4.88
N ALA A 83 -3.29 -0.86 -6.07
CA ALA A 83 -2.24 -0.58 -7.05
C ALA A 83 -2.29 0.88 -7.55
N LEU A 84 -3.49 1.42 -7.79
CA LEU A 84 -3.72 2.79 -8.27
C LEU A 84 -3.48 3.84 -7.19
N THR A 85 -3.73 3.51 -5.92
CA THR A 85 -3.54 4.44 -4.80
C THR A 85 -2.12 4.39 -4.20
N THR A 86 -1.35 3.33 -4.48
CA THR A 86 0.03 3.20 -3.99
C THR A 86 0.95 4.35 -4.44
N PRO A 87 0.95 4.80 -5.72
CA PRO A 87 1.73 5.97 -6.13
C PRO A 87 1.35 7.25 -5.37
N ALA A 88 0.06 7.44 -5.07
CA ALA A 88 -0.41 8.59 -4.29
C ALA A 88 0.08 8.51 -2.84
N LEU A 89 0.05 7.33 -2.22
CA LEU A 89 0.63 7.08 -0.90
C LEU A 89 2.13 7.43 -0.89
N ILE A 90 2.88 6.96 -1.89
CA ILE A 90 4.33 7.21 -2.01
C ILE A 90 4.60 8.71 -2.19
N ALA A 91 3.86 9.40 -3.06
CA ALA A 91 4.02 10.83 -3.27
C ALA A 91 3.73 11.63 -2.00
N LEU A 92 2.64 11.32 -1.30
CA LEU A 92 2.26 12.00 -0.07
C LEU A 92 3.23 11.70 1.08
N HIS A 93 3.78 10.48 1.12
CA HIS A 93 4.86 10.11 2.04
C HIS A 93 6.09 10.99 1.86
N GLN A 94 6.54 11.21 0.62
CA GLN A 94 7.67 12.10 0.32
C GLN A 94 7.34 13.57 0.64
N PHE A 95 6.10 14.01 0.38
CA PHE A 95 5.66 15.36 0.73
C PHE A 95 5.67 15.62 2.25
N LEU A 96 5.41 14.59 3.05
CA LEU A 96 5.43 14.66 4.52
C LEU A 96 6.84 14.52 5.12
N ASP A 97 7.89 14.46 4.28
CA ASP A 97 9.30 14.31 4.69
C ASP A 97 9.51 13.11 5.63
N LEU A 98 8.87 11.99 5.29
CA LEU A 98 9.00 10.72 6.01
C LEU A 98 10.22 9.93 5.52
N GLU A 99 10.72 9.04 6.37
CA GLU A 99 12.11 8.55 6.27
C GLU A 99 12.25 7.34 5.32
N ALA A 100 11.19 6.54 5.13
CA ALA A 100 11.29 5.36 4.28
C ALA A 100 11.54 5.69 2.79
N PRO A 101 12.45 4.97 2.13
CA PRO A 101 12.64 5.11 0.70
C PRO A 101 11.41 4.56 -0.06
N PRO A 102 11.01 5.19 -1.17
CA PRO A 102 9.79 4.84 -1.90
C PRO A 102 9.80 3.39 -2.41
N GLU A 103 10.97 2.85 -2.76
CA GLU A 103 11.13 1.46 -3.18
C GLU A 103 10.83 0.47 -2.07
N ALA A 104 11.09 0.83 -0.80
CA ALA A 104 10.77 -0.02 0.34
C ALA A 104 9.27 -0.09 0.59
N LEU A 105 8.57 1.03 0.44
CA LEU A 105 7.12 1.11 0.55
C LEU A 105 6.44 0.31 -0.56
N ALA A 106 6.87 0.51 -1.81
CA ALA A 106 6.37 -0.27 -2.95
C ALA A 106 6.58 -1.79 -2.76
N ALA A 107 7.77 -2.19 -2.29
CA ALA A 107 8.06 -3.58 -1.99
C ALA A 107 7.23 -4.13 -0.82
N ALA A 108 6.93 -3.31 0.20
CA ALA A 108 6.06 -3.69 1.30
C ALA A 108 4.62 -3.94 0.84
N CYS A 109 4.06 -3.04 0.03
CA CYS A 109 2.75 -3.23 -0.60
C CYS A 109 2.74 -4.51 -1.45
N GLY A 110 3.74 -4.69 -2.32
CA GLY A 110 3.84 -5.89 -3.16
C GLY A 110 3.89 -7.19 -2.35
N ARG A 111 4.63 -7.21 -1.23
CA ARG A 111 4.66 -8.37 -0.32
C ARG A 111 3.31 -8.63 0.34
N ALA A 112 2.59 -7.59 0.75
CA ALA A 112 1.26 -7.74 1.32
C ALA A 112 0.28 -8.33 0.32
N LEU A 113 0.32 -7.87 -0.94
CA LEU A 113 -0.49 -8.44 -2.03
C LEU A 113 -0.18 -9.92 -2.27
N VAL A 114 1.11 -10.29 -2.27
CA VAL A 114 1.52 -11.70 -2.40
C VAL A 114 0.99 -12.55 -1.25
N HIS A 115 1.05 -12.05 -0.01
CA HIS A 115 0.50 -12.76 1.15
C HIS A 115 -1.01 -12.92 1.04
N GLY A 116 -1.72 -11.85 0.67
CA GLY A 116 -3.15 -11.88 0.39
C GLY A 116 -3.51 -12.94 -0.65
N GLY A 117 -2.77 -13.00 -1.75
CA GLY A 117 -2.98 -13.97 -2.82
C GLY A 117 -2.74 -15.41 -2.38
N ARG A 118 -1.73 -15.65 -1.53
CA ARG A 118 -1.50 -16.99 -0.95
C ARG A 118 -2.64 -17.41 -0.01
N VAL A 119 -3.15 -16.49 0.80
CA VAL A 119 -4.33 -16.75 1.64
C VAL A 119 -5.56 -17.02 0.78
N ALA A 120 -5.79 -16.25 -0.29
CA ALA A 120 -6.86 -16.48 -1.25
C ALA A 120 -6.76 -17.88 -1.90
N GLY A 121 -5.55 -18.27 -2.32
CA GLY A 121 -5.30 -19.61 -2.84
C GLY A 121 -5.61 -20.72 -1.82
N GLY A 122 -5.27 -20.50 -0.54
CA GLY A 122 -5.61 -21.43 0.55
C GLY A 122 -7.10 -21.52 0.86
N LEU A 123 -7.87 -20.44 0.65
CA LEU A 123 -9.32 -20.39 0.84
C LEU A 123 -10.11 -20.95 -0.36
N THR A 124 -9.47 -21.06 -1.52
CA THR A 124 -10.08 -21.59 -2.76
C THR A 124 -10.77 -22.95 -2.57
N PRO A 125 -10.13 -24.00 -2.00
CA PRO A 125 -10.79 -25.30 -1.81
C PRO A 125 -11.98 -25.23 -0.83
N LEU A 126 -11.92 -24.34 0.17
CA LEU A 126 -13.03 -24.12 1.10
C LEU A 126 -14.24 -23.54 0.38
N VAL A 127 -14.03 -22.50 -0.43
CA VAL A 127 -15.09 -21.89 -1.26
C VAL A 127 -15.67 -22.91 -2.24
N LEU A 128 -14.82 -23.69 -2.92
CA LEU A 128 -15.26 -24.77 -3.81
C LEU A 128 -16.11 -25.82 -3.07
N PHE A 129 -15.69 -26.23 -1.88
CA PHE A 129 -16.43 -27.19 -1.07
C PHE A 129 -17.81 -26.66 -0.70
N TYR A 130 -17.90 -25.44 -0.18
CA TYR A 130 -19.19 -24.84 0.19
C TYR A 130 -20.09 -24.63 -1.02
N ALA A 131 -19.51 -24.22 -2.15
CA ALA A 131 -20.26 -24.04 -3.38
C ALA A 131 -20.81 -25.37 -3.93
N ALA A 132 -20.04 -26.46 -3.84
CA ALA A 132 -20.47 -27.77 -4.32
C ALA A 132 -21.49 -28.44 -3.39
N THR A 133 -21.45 -28.15 -2.08
CA THR A 133 -22.22 -28.88 -1.05
C THR A 133 -23.40 -28.11 -0.49
N THR A 134 -23.43 -26.79 -0.60
CA THR A 134 -24.44 -25.95 0.05
C THR A 134 -24.90 -24.79 -0.85
N SER A 135 -26.12 -24.31 -0.65
CA SER A 135 -26.60 -23.06 -1.24
C SER A 135 -25.97 -21.80 -0.62
N LEU A 136 -24.98 -21.96 0.27
CA LEU A 136 -24.27 -20.87 0.95
C LEU A 136 -23.00 -20.43 0.19
N GLY A 137 -22.77 -20.94 -1.02
CA GLY A 137 -21.56 -20.63 -1.82
C GLY A 137 -21.29 -19.13 -1.95
N VAL A 138 -22.30 -18.33 -2.30
CA VAL A 138 -22.19 -16.86 -2.40
C VAL A 138 -21.81 -16.21 -1.07
N PHE A 139 -22.41 -16.65 0.03
CA PHE A 139 -22.09 -16.12 1.35
C PHE A 139 -20.67 -16.49 1.77
N ALA A 140 -20.27 -17.75 1.62
CA ALA A 140 -18.93 -18.22 1.91
C ALA A 140 -17.87 -17.49 1.07
N MET A 141 -18.18 -17.20 -0.19
CA MET A 141 -17.36 -16.40 -1.09
C MET A 141 -17.24 -14.96 -0.61
N LEU A 142 -18.34 -14.26 -0.31
CA LEU A 142 -18.32 -12.88 0.20
C LEU A 142 -17.53 -12.76 1.50
N VAL A 143 -17.71 -13.72 2.42
CA VAL A 143 -16.96 -13.78 3.67
C VAL A 143 -15.47 -14.03 3.40
N SER A 144 -15.13 -14.97 2.52
CA SER A 144 -13.74 -15.25 2.16
C SER A 144 -13.08 -14.05 1.50
N LEU A 145 -13.82 -13.33 0.66
CA LEU A 145 -13.37 -12.13 -0.02
C LEU A 145 -13.09 -11.00 0.96
N ALA A 146 -14.05 -10.71 1.85
CA ALA A 146 -13.88 -9.73 2.90
C ALA A 146 -12.70 -10.09 3.83
N ALA A 147 -12.56 -11.37 4.18
CA ALA A 147 -11.45 -11.85 5.00
C ALA A 147 -10.09 -11.65 4.30
N VAL A 148 -9.98 -11.96 3.01
CA VAL A 148 -8.77 -11.74 2.22
C VAL A 148 -8.43 -10.25 2.13
N GLY A 149 -9.42 -9.39 1.86
CA GLY A 149 -9.21 -7.95 1.75
C GLY A 149 -8.76 -7.31 3.07
N VAL A 150 -9.44 -7.65 4.16
CA VAL A 150 -9.05 -7.22 5.52
C VAL A 150 -7.65 -7.74 5.86
N PHE A 151 -7.37 -9.02 5.62
CA PHE A 151 -6.06 -9.61 5.88
C PHE A 151 -4.94 -8.94 5.08
N THR A 152 -5.18 -8.67 3.80
CA THR A 152 -4.22 -7.98 2.91
C THR A 152 -3.97 -6.56 3.39
N THR A 153 -5.03 -5.84 3.76
CA THR A 153 -4.96 -4.49 4.32
C THR A 153 -4.15 -4.46 5.61
N VAL A 154 -4.44 -5.34 6.58
CA VAL A 154 -3.71 -5.42 7.86
C VAL A 154 -2.24 -5.75 7.60
N THR A 155 -1.95 -6.69 6.71
CA THR A 155 -0.58 -7.07 6.34
C THR A 155 0.16 -5.90 5.69
N ALA A 156 -0.50 -5.12 4.85
CA ALA A 156 0.05 -3.91 4.24
C ALA A 156 0.38 -2.87 5.31
N CYS A 157 -0.55 -2.56 6.21
CA CYS A 157 -0.34 -1.62 7.31
C CYS A 157 0.86 -2.01 8.19
N VAL A 158 0.91 -3.27 8.62
CA VAL A 158 2.02 -3.79 9.45
C VAL A 158 3.34 -3.72 8.69
N SER A 159 3.36 -4.09 7.41
CA SER A 159 4.57 -4.09 6.60
C SER A 159 5.08 -2.67 6.34
N LEU A 160 4.18 -1.73 6.08
CA LEU A 160 4.46 -0.31 5.87
C LEU A 160 5.01 0.32 7.16
N ASN A 161 4.33 0.12 8.30
CA ASN A 161 4.81 0.58 9.61
C ASN A 161 6.18 0.02 9.95
N ARG A 162 6.41 -1.26 9.67
CA ARG A 162 7.70 -1.89 9.91
C ARG A 162 8.81 -1.32 9.03
N VAL A 163 8.51 -0.95 7.79
CA VAL A 163 9.48 -0.31 6.89
C VAL A 163 9.83 1.09 7.38
N GLU A 164 8.82 1.88 7.78
CA GLU A 164 9.05 3.23 8.31
C GLU A 164 9.87 3.18 9.59
N LEU A 165 9.47 2.35 10.56
CA LEU A 165 10.20 2.19 11.83
C LEU A 165 11.66 1.75 11.66
N ARG A 166 11.99 1.04 10.58
CA ARG A 166 13.37 0.64 10.26
C ARG A 166 14.16 1.74 9.58
N ALA A 167 13.48 2.61 8.83
CA ALA A 167 14.08 3.74 8.15
C ALA A 167 14.32 4.90 9.12
N THR A 168 13.47 5.06 10.13
CA THR A 168 13.67 6.05 11.19
C THR A 168 14.97 5.75 11.94
N PRO A 169 15.99 6.62 11.83
CA PRO A 169 17.20 6.44 12.62
C PRO A 169 16.86 6.55 14.11
N PRO A 170 17.52 5.78 14.99
CA PRO A 170 17.36 5.93 16.43
C PRO A 170 17.93 7.30 16.83
N ALA A 171 17.11 8.35 16.87
CA ALA A 171 17.61 9.70 17.06
C ALA A 171 16.61 10.66 17.74
N GLN A 172 17.05 11.06 18.94
CA GLN A 172 16.54 12.09 19.85
C GLN A 172 15.14 11.86 20.45
N PRO A 173 15.06 11.68 21.80
CA PRO A 173 13.79 11.58 22.50
C PRO A 173 12.99 12.87 22.28
N GLY A 174 11.96 12.79 21.44
CA GLY A 174 11.10 13.93 21.06
C GLY A 174 10.67 13.92 19.59
N ARG A 175 11.55 13.55 18.66
CA ARG A 175 11.21 13.50 17.22
C ARG A 175 10.42 12.23 16.86
N GLU A 176 10.75 11.12 17.51
CA GLU A 176 10.05 9.83 17.37
C GLU A 176 8.56 9.91 17.74
N ALA A 177 8.19 10.78 18.71
CA ALA A 177 6.81 10.92 19.17
C ALA A 177 5.88 11.56 18.12
N MET A 178 6.40 12.32 17.16
CA MET A 178 5.59 13.03 16.15
C MET A 178 5.55 12.35 14.78
N VAL A 179 6.56 11.54 14.44
CA VAL A 179 6.63 10.87 13.12
C VAL A 179 5.69 9.67 13.04
N ALA A 180 5.67 8.83 14.09
CA ALA A 180 4.81 7.65 14.17
C ALA A 180 3.31 7.93 13.96
N PRO A 181 2.69 8.96 14.59
CA PRO A 181 1.26 9.22 14.39
C PRO A 181 0.95 9.76 12.99
N ARG A 182 1.83 10.57 12.39
CA ARG A 182 1.62 11.13 11.04
C ARG A 182 1.61 10.03 9.98
N PHE A 183 2.57 9.11 10.04
CA PHE A 183 2.60 7.98 9.13
C PHE A 183 1.40 7.05 9.33
N THR A 184 1.02 6.78 10.59
CA THR A 184 -0.16 5.96 10.88
C THR A 184 -1.44 6.60 10.31
N LEU A 185 -1.62 7.91 10.48
CA LEU A 185 -2.75 8.65 9.90
C LEU A 185 -2.75 8.60 8.38
N LEU A 186 -1.58 8.74 7.74
CA LEU A 186 -1.42 8.61 6.30
C LEU A 186 -1.85 7.22 5.81
N VAL A 187 -1.36 6.16 6.46
CA VAL A 187 -1.72 4.78 6.12
C VAL A 187 -3.21 4.54 6.32
N LEU A 188 -3.79 5.00 7.43
CA LEU A 188 -5.23 4.88 7.68
C LEU A 188 -6.07 5.63 6.64
N ALA A 189 -5.66 6.85 6.26
CA ALA A 189 -6.32 7.63 5.22
C ALA A 189 -6.24 6.91 3.86
N TRP A 190 -5.08 6.33 3.53
CA TRP A 190 -4.90 5.55 2.31
C TRP A 190 -5.75 4.27 2.30
N VAL A 191 -5.84 3.56 3.41
CA VAL A 191 -6.72 2.39 3.56
C VAL A 191 -8.18 2.81 3.37
N ALA A 192 -8.63 3.84 4.07
CA ALA A 192 -10.00 4.33 3.96
C ALA A 192 -10.33 4.73 2.51
N LEU A 193 -9.44 5.46 1.84
CA LEU A 193 -9.61 5.82 0.44
C LEU A 193 -9.68 4.61 -0.48
N SER A 194 -8.80 3.61 -0.27
CA SER A 194 -8.78 2.38 -1.06
C SER A 194 -10.09 1.59 -0.92
N TRP A 195 -10.62 1.50 0.31
CA TRP A 195 -11.90 0.86 0.58
C TRP A 195 -13.08 1.62 -0.04
N VAL A 196 -13.08 2.95 0.03
CA VAL A 196 -14.13 3.77 -0.60
C VAL A 196 -14.14 3.56 -2.12
N ILE A 197 -12.97 3.55 -2.77
CA ILE A 197 -12.86 3.28 -4.21
C ILE A 197 -13.32 1.86 -4.52
N ALA A 198 -12.88 0.87 -3.75
CA ALA A 198 -13.26 -0.53 -3.96
C ALA A 198 -14.77 -0.75 -3.82
N LEU A 199 -15.40 -0.16 -2.79
CA LEU A 199 -16.84 -0.20 -2.58
C LEU A 199 -17.59 0.50 -3.71
N ARG A 200 -17.11 1.68 -4.13
CA ARG A 200 -17.75 2.45 -5.21
C ARG A 200 -17.74 1.67 -6.52
N VAL A 201 -16.56 1.17 -6.92
CA VAL A 201 -16.42 0.37 -8.14
C VAL A 201 -17.20 -0.93 -8.02
N GLY A 202 -17.23 -1.56 -6.84
CA GLY A 202 -18.05 -2.75 -6.58
C GLY A 202 -19.54 -2.49 -6.78
N VAL A 203 -20.07 -1.35 -6.32
CA VAL A 203 -21.46 -0.93 -6.54
C VAL A 203 -21.72 -0.63 -8.02
N ASP A 204 -20.82 0.09 -8.69
CA ASP A 204 -20.96 0.43 -10.11
C ASP A 204 -20.96 -0.84 -10.98
N VAL A 205 -20.10 -1.82 -10.67
CA VAL A 205 -20.11 -3.14 -11.35
C VAL A 205 -21.36 -3.93 -10.99
N GLY A 206 -21.79 -3.91 -9.73
CA GLY A 206 -23.02 -4.58 -9.27
C GLY A 206 -24.26 -4.09 -10.02
N THR A 207 -24.45 -2.76 -10.05
CA THR A 207 -25.57 -2.13 -10.74
C THR A 207 -25.55 -2.38 -12.24
N TRP A 208 -24.37 -2.34 -12.88
CA TRP A 208 -24.21 -2.71 -14.29
C TRP A 208 -24.66 -4.15 -14.54
N VAL A 209 -24.21 -5.12 -13.74
CA VAL A 209 -24.58 -6.54 -13.91
C VAL A 209 -26.08 -6.76 -13.71
N THR A 210 -26.74 -6.08 -12.78
CA THR A 210 -28.18 -6.23 -12.55
C THR A 210 -29.07 -5.50 -13.57
N SER A 211 -28.49 -4.62 -14.39
CA SER A 211 -29.24 -3.82 -15.36
C SER A 211 -29.44 -4.50 -16.73
N TYR A 212 -28.79 -5.65 -16.95
CA TYR A 212 -28.91 -6.49 -18.14
C TYR A 212 -29.63 -7.79 -17.80
#